data_AF-A0AAW6CJU5-F1
#
_entry.id   AF-A0AAW6CJU5-F1
#
_cell.length_a   1.000
_cell.length_b   1.000
_cell.length_c   1.000
_cell.angle_alpha   90.00
_cell.angle_beta   90.00
_cell.angle_gamma   90.00
#
_symmetry.space_group_name_H-M   'P 1'
#
loop_
_entity.id
_entity.type
_entity.pdbx_description
1 polymer ?
#
loop_
_entity_poly.entity_id
_entity_poly.type
_entity_poly.pdbx_seq_one_letter_code
_entity_poly.pdbx_strand_id
1 'polypeptide(L)'
;MVQALRRFDDSALVPEILDVMFNEPATIVFWADGTKTVVKAVYDEFDPEKGLAMAIAKKALGNKGNYYNVIAKWTDEYLEKEDK
;
A
#
# COMPACT_ATOMS: atom_id res chain seq x y z
N MET A 1 -22.81 31.35 0.18
CA MET A 1 -22.46 30.39 -0.90
C MET A 1 -22.02 29.12 -0.21
N VAL A 2 -22.90 28.13 -0.23
CA VAL A 2 -22.72 26.82 0.42
C VAL A 2 -21.80 26.00 -0.47
N GLN A 3 -20.59 25.68 -0.01
CA GLN A 3 -19.86 24.52 -0.52
C GLN A 3 -19.36 23.73 0.68
N ALA A 4 -20.21 22.76 1.03
CA ALA A 4 -19.87 21.47 1.57
C ALA A 4 -18.64 21.42 2.50
N LEU A 5 -18.92 21.43 3.80
CA LEU A 5 -18.15 20.65 4.76
C LEU A 5 -17.88 19.27 4.14
N ARG A 6 -16.65 19.05 3.71
CA ARG A 6 -16.12 17.72 3.35
C ARG A 6 -16.46 16.83 4.55
N ARG A 7 -17.47 15.99 4.42
CA ARG A 7 -17.73 14.95 5.42
C ARG A 7 -16.52 14.03 5.31
N PHE A 8 -15.57 14.19 6.22
CA PHE A 8 -14.60 13.14 6.50
C PHE A 8 -15.44 11.97 7.00
N ASP A 9 -15.63 10.98 6.14
CA ASP A 9 -16.19 9.71 6.54
C ASP A 9 -15.11 9.00 7.37
N ASP A 10 -15.22 9.13 8.69
CA ASP A 10 -14.37 8.43 9.68
C ASP A 10 -14.52 6.88 9.61
N SER A 11 -15.29 6.34 8.66
CA SER A 11 -15.51 4.90 8.49
C SER A 11 -14.46 4.17 7.63
N ALA A 12 -13.66 4.90 6.85
CA ALA A 12 -12.65 4.28 6.00
C ALA A 12 -11.40 3.86 6.83
N LEU A 13 -11.20 2.55 6.98
CA LEU A 13 -9.99 1.98 7.61
C LEU A 13 -8.67 2.42 6.92
N VAL A 14 -8.76 2.85 5.66
CA VAL A 14 -7.64 3.39 4.87
C VAL A 14 -8.05 4.77 4.34
N PRO A 15 -7.29 5.85 4.63
CA PRO A 15 -7.57 7.18 4.09
C PRO A 15 -7.49 7.22 2.55
N GLU A 16 -8.13 8.21 1.95
CA GLU A 16 -8.07 8.47 0.49
C GLU A 16 -6.61 8.64 0.01
N ILE A 17 -6.31 8.10 -1.17
CA ILE A 17 -5.05 8.34 -1.88
C ILE A 17 -5.12 9.73 -2.51
N LEU A 18 -4.21 10.62 -2.13
CA LEU A 18 -4.09 11.95 -2.73
C LEU A 18 -3.16 11.96 -3.95
N ASP A 19 -2.07 11.21 -3.88
CA ASP A 19 -1.06 11.16 -4.94
C ASP A 19 -0.24 9.87 -4.82
N VAL A 20 0.31 9.43 -5.96
CA VAL A 20 1.21 8.26 -6.06
C VAL A 20 2.43 8.64 -6.88
N MET A 21 3.61 8.52 -6.29
CA MET A 21 4.89 8.68 -6.98
C MET A 21 5.56 7.34 -7.18
N PHE A 22 5.83 7.00 -8.43
CA PHE A 22 6.66 5.88 -8.83
C PHE A 22 8.07 6.40 -9.15
N ASN A 23 9.07 5.92 -8.43
CA ASN A 23 10.46 6.27 -8.64
C ASN A 23 11.31 5.04 -8.32
N GLU A 24 11.55 4.21 -9.34
CA GLU A 24 12.19 2.92 -9.20
C GLU A 24 13.42 2.97 -8.27
N PRO A 25 13.52 2.06 -7.28
CA PRO A 25 12.64 0.92 -7.00
C PRO A 25 11.48 1.23 -6.03
N ALA A 26 11.18 2.50 -5.76
CA ALA A 26 10.24 2.94 -4.74
C ALA A 26 8.85 3.30 -5.30
N THR A 27 7.81 2.92 -4.56
CA THR A 27 6.45 3.46 -4.69
C THR A 27 6.09 4.22 -3.43
N ILE A 28 5.63 5.47 -3.60
CA ILE A 28 5.28 6.38 -2.51
C ILE A 28 3.82 6.79 -2.68
N VAL A 29 3.00 6.56 -1.65
CA VAL A 29 1.58 6.94 -1.63
C VAL A 29 1.37 8.02 -0.56
N PHE A 30 0.77 9.13 -0.94
CA PHE A 30 0.37 10.21 -0.04
C PHE A 30 -1.11 10.06 0.32
N TRP A 31 -1.41 10.12 1.62
CA TRP A 31 -2.75 9.85 2.16
C TRP A 31 -3.44 11.14 2.60
N ALA A 32 -4.78 11.15 2.59
CA ALA A 32 -5.58 12.29 3.04
C ALA A 32 -5.39 12.65 4.53
N ASP A 33 -4.88 11.72 5.35
CA ASP A 33 -4.55 11.95 6.76
C ASP A 33 -3.17 12.63 6.96
N GLY A 34 -2.51 13.05 5.88
CA GLY A 34 -1.20 13.71 5.91
C GLY A 34 -0.01 12.77 6.10
N THR A 35 -0.25 11.46 6.24
CA THR A 35 0.84 10.46 6.27
C THR A 35 1.22 10.03 4.85
N LYS A 36 2.31 9.25 4.75
CA LYS A 36 2.69 8.60 3.50
C LYS A 36 3.14 7.17 3.75
N THR A 37 2.93 6.31 2.76
CA THR A 37 3.51 4.97 2.72
C THR A 37 4.60 4.93 1.67
N VAL A 38 5.74 4.33 2.01
CA VAL A 38 6.81 4.02 1.06
C VAL A 38 7.04 2.52 1.07
N VAL A 39 7.04 1.91 -0.11
CA VAL A 39 7.49 0.53 -0.34
C VAL A 39 8.59 0.54 -1.40
N LYS A 40 9.46 -0.47 -1.36
CA LYS A 40 10.55 -0.64 -2.31
C LYS A 40 10.57 -2.07 -2.82
N ALA A 41 10.73 -2.25 -4.12
CA ALA A 41 11.15 -3.52 -4.69
C ALA A 41 12.62 -3.76 -4.31
N VAL A 42 12.91 -4.89 -3.67
CA VAL A 42 14.27 -5.23 -3.20
C VAL A 42 14.83 -6.44 -3.94
N TYR A 43 14.02 -7.48 -4.07
CA TYR A 43 14.40 -8.75 -4.71
C TYR A 43 13.66 -9.01 -6.02
N ASP A 44 12.62 -8.23 -6.31
CA ASP A 44 11.79 -8.35 -7.50
C ASP A 44 12.08 -7.21 -8.48
N GLU A 45 11.79 -7.43 -9.76
CA GLU A 45 11.67 -6.35 -10.74
C GLU A 45 10.61 -5.33 -10.27
N PHE A 46 10.86 -4.05 -10.55
CA PHE A 46 9.94 -3.01 -10.15
C PHE A 46 8.64 -3.07 -10.94
N ASP A 47 7.57 -3.44 -10.26
CA ASP A 47 6.22 -3.41 -10.78
C ASP A 47 5.41 -2.30 -10.07
N PRO A 48 4.95 -1.26 -10.79
CA PRO A 48 4.17 -0.16 -10.23
C PRO A 48 2.85 -0.60 -9.56
N GLU A 49 2.15 -1.57 -10.15
CA GLU A 49 0.86 -2.05 -9.63
C GLU A 49 1.04 -2.81 -8.32
N LYS A 50 2.00 -3.74 -8.29
CA LYS A 50 2.43 -4.46 -7.09
C LYS A 50 2.92 -3.48 -6.03
N GLY A 51 3.72 -2.49 -6.41
CA GLY A 51 4.17 -1.42 -5.51
C GLY A 51 3.01 -0.67 -4.86
N LEU A 52 2.01 -0.26 -5.65
CA LEU A 52 0.82 0.42 -5.14
C LEU A 52 -0.01 -0.49 -4.23
N ALA A 53 -0.25 -1.73 -4.62
CA ALA A 53 -0.99 -2.71 -3.83
C ALA A 53 -0.31 -2.96 -2.48
N MET A 54 1.01 -3.12 -2.46
CA MET A 54 1.78 -3.30 -1.23
C MET A 54 1.75 -2.05 -0.33
N ALA A 55 1.76 -0.86 -0.91
CA ALA A 55 1.64 0.39 -0.15
C ALA A 55 0.26 0.52 0.53
N ILE A 56 -0.82 0.13 -0.17
CA ILE A 56 -2.18 0.09 0.39
C ILE A 56 -2.27 -0.96 1.51
N ALA A 57 -1.78 -2.18 1.28
CA ALA A 57 -1.79 -3.24 2.30
C ALA A 57 -1.00 -2.84 3.55
N LYS A 58 0.18 -2.23 3.38
CA LYS A 58 0.99 -1.71 4.48
C LYS A 58 0.26 -0.63 5.28
N LYS A 59 -0.53 0.23 4.63
CA LYS A 59 -1.36 1.25 5.30
C LYS A 59 -2.52 0.60 6.07
N ALA A 60 -3.26 -0.29 5.43
CA ALA A 60 -4.40 -1.00 6.01
C ALA A 60 -4.01 -1.84 7.25
N LEU A 61 -2.81 -2.43 7.24
CA LEU A 61 -2.31 -3.29 8.32
C LEU A 61 -1.48 -2.54 9.38
N GLY A 62 -1.53 -1.20 9.36
CA GLY A 62 -0.98 -0.35 10.43
C GLY A 62 0.53 -0.18 10.41
N ASN A 63 1.22 -0.48 9.30
CA ASN A 63 2.64 -0.19 9.08
C ASN A 63 3.59 -0.64 10.23
N LYS A 64 3.34 -1.80 10.84
CA LYS A 64 4.15 -2.35 11.95
C LYS A 64 5.24 -3.33 11.52
N GLY A 65 5.59 -3.37 10.23
CA GLY A 65 6.52 -4.36 9.66
C GLY A 65 5.94 -5.79 9.53
N ASN A 66 4.80 -6.09 10.17
CA ASN A 66 4.16 -7.42 10.13
C ASN A 66 3.25 -7.66 8.92
N TYR A 67 2.99 -6.63 8.09
CA TYR A 67 2.07 -6.74 6.94
C TYR A 67 2.52 -7.80 5.92
N TYR A 68 3.84 -7.98 5.77
CA TYR A 68 4.41 -9.03 4.92
C TYR A 68 4.04 -10.42 5.42
N ASN A 69 4.14 -10.69 6.73
CA ASN A 69 3.78 -11.99 7.30
C ASN A 69 2.28 -12.27 7.19
N VAL A 70 1.43 -11.23 7.24
CA VAL A 70 0.00 -11.37 7.03
C VAL A 70 -0.28 -11.82 5.60
N ILE A 71 0.36 -11.21 4.61
CA ILE A 71 0.22 -11.60 3.21
C ILE A 71 0.76 -13.02 3.00
N ALA A 72 2.00 -13.29 3.46
CA ALA A 72 2.66 -14.58 3.35
C ALA A 72 1.78 -15.72 3.88
N LYS A 73 1.21 -15.58 5.09
CA LYS A 73 0.30 -16.57 5.68
C LYS A 73 -0.80 -17.06 4.72
N TRP A 74 -1.31 -16.21 3.83
CA TRP A 74 -2.36 -16.55 2.87
C TRP A 74 -1.85 -16.93 1.49
N THR A 75 -0.60 -16.59 1.16
CA THR A 75 0.01 -16.86 -0.14
C THR A 75 1.05 -17.97 -0.11
N ASP A 76 1.43 -18.46 1.07
CA ASP A 76 2.51 -19.45 1.26
C ASP A 76 2.30 -20.69 0.38
N GLU A 77 1.06 -21.16 0.22
CA GLU A 77 0.74 -22.32 -0.65
C GLU A 77 0.97 -22.07 -2.14
N TYR A 78 1.09 -20.80 -2.56
CA TYR A 78 1.34 -20.38 -3.94
C TYR A 78 2.81 -19.97 -4.16
N LEU A 79 3.62 -19.85 -3.10
CA LEU A 79 5.03 -19.45 -3.20
C LEU A 79 5.94 -20.59 -3.72
N GLU A 80 5.43 -21.81 -3.92
CA GLU A 80 6.19 -22.94 -4.47
C GLU A 80 5.65 -23.39 -5.84
N LYS A 81 5.89 -22.67 -6.95
CA LYS A 81 5.84 -23.22 -8.33
C LYS A 81 6.69 -22.47 -9.39
N GLU A 82 7.74 -21.73 -9.03
CA GLU A 82 8.61 -21.06 -10.03
C GLU A 82 10.04 -21.59 -10.13
N ASP A 83 10.34 -22.75 -9.52
CA ASP A 83 11.56 -23.51 -9.82
C ASP A 83 11.21 -24.85 -10.51
N LYS A 84 11.07 -24.81 -11.84
CA LYS A 84 11.25 -25.97 -12.73
C LYS A 84 11.96 -25.58 -14.01
#